data_AF-A0A661J9P6-F1
#
_entry.id   AF-A0A661J9P6-F1
#
_cell.length_a   1.000
_cell.length_b   1.000
_cell.length_c   1.000
_cell.angle_alpha   90.00
_cell.angle_beta   90.00
_cell.angle_gamma   90.00
#
_symmetry.space_group_name_H-M   'P 1'
#
loop_
_entity.id
_entity.type
_entity.pdbx_description
1 polymer ?
#
loop_
_entity_poly.entity_id
_entity_poly.type
_entity_poly.pdbx_seq_one_letter_code
_entity_poly.pdbx_strand_id
1 'polypeptide(L)'
;MEEKSEQLQRYRNALPNIILTNFLEFRLYRNGKLIDSVEICRLEALQGLKPPIPKNEDSFFDLLNKFYSFSTPEIRSANELAVVLARKTKFLKNILEEVFEKESEPGYPYPLIKRFYEIFRETLIEGLTKERFIDLYAQTITYGLLAAKLMGKEEVGIDNAWRFIPKSVELLRKTTYAFTGPNAPEPMAWVIDDMLKVLNKMDIKAISKDISGEGRDLITHFYEPLLTEYNPEEKERLGVYYTPEAVVSFIVRSVHKLLKRKFRKEDGLASIV
;
A
#
# COMPACT_ATOMS: atom_id res chain seq x y z
N MET A 1 -8.26 -3.38 -29.53
CA MET A 1 -7.64 -3.33 -28.20
C MET A 1 -8.77 -3.41 -27.18
N GLU A 2 -8.83 -4.44 -26.32
CA GLU A 2 -9.92 -4.60 -25.35
C GLU A 2 -9.71 -3.66 -24.16
N GLU A 3 -10.21 -2.43 -24.26
CA GLU A 3 -10.11 -1.44 -23.18
C GLU A 3 -10.97 -1.73 -21.94
N LYS A 4 -11.86 -2.71 -22.04
CA LYS A 4 -12.84 -3.01 -20.99
C LYS A 4 -12.49 -4.23 -20.14
N SER A 5 -11.33 -4.85 -20.36
CA SER A 5 -10.94 -5.98 -19.50
C SER A 5 -10.79 -5.51 -18.05
N GLU A 6 -11.19 -6.36 -17.10
CA GLU A 6 -11.09 -6.05 -15.67
C GLU A 6 -9.65 -5.75 -15.27
N GLN A 7 -8.69 -6.47 -15.85
CA GLN A 7 -7.26 -6.25 -15.64
C GLN A 7 -6.86 -4.82 -16.02
N LEU A 8 -7.29 -4.33 -17.18
CA LEU A 8 -6.92 -3.00 -17.67
C LEU A 8 -7.53 -1.88 -16.81
N GLN A 9 -8.77 -2.07 -16.37
CA GLN A 9 -9.40 -1.15 -15.41
C GLN A 9 -8.63 -1.11 -14.08
N ARG A 10 -8.17 -2.27 -13.58
CA ARG A 10 -7.35 -2.35 -12.37
C ARG A 10 -6.06 -1.52 -12.51
N TYR A 11 -5.31 -1.68 -13.59
CA TYR A 11 -4.06 -0.92 -13.82
C TYR A 11 -4.31 0.58 -13.99
N ARG A 12 -5.33 0.98 -14.78
CA ARG A 12 -5.67 2.40 -14.99
C ARG A 12 -6.07 3.14 -13.71
N ASN A 13 -6.68 2.44 -12.76
CA ASN A 13 -7.11 3.01 -11.49
C ASN A 13 -5.99 3.08 -10.45
N ALA A 14 -5.02 2.17 -10.51
CA ALA A 14 -3.93 2.07 -9.55
C ALA A 14 -2.70 2.92 -9.92
N LEU A 15 -2.39 3.03 -11.22
CA LEU A 15 -1.20 3.72 -11.71
C LEU A 15 -1.54 5.16 -12.11
N PRO A 16 -0.78 6.15 -11.61
CA PRO A 16 -1.10 7.56 -11.86
C PRO A 16 -0.80 7.99 -13.30
N ASN A 17 0.07 7.27 -14.01
CA ASN A 17 0.51 7.57 -15.37
C ASN A 17 0.88 6.25 -16.07
N ILE A 18 0.15 5.87 -17.13
CA ILE A 18 0.33 4.61 -17.86
C ILE A 18 0.11 4.81 -19.35
N ILE A 19 0.92 4.15 -20.18
CA ILE A 19 0.67 4.00 -21.61
C ILE A 19 0.14 2.59 -21.87
N LEU A 20 -1.04 2.51 -22.47
CA LEU A 20 -1.58 1.28 -23.02
C LEU A 20 -1.20 1.19 -24.49
N THR A 21 -0.67 0.05 -24.92
CA THR A 21 -0.31 -0.15 -26.32
C THR A 21 -0.49 -1.58 -26.80
N ASN A 22 -0.79 -1.73 -28.09
CA ASN A 22 -0.71 -2.97 -28.85
C ASN A 22 0.44 -2.92 -29.89
N PHE A 23 1.43 -2.06 -29.67
CA PHE A 23 2.55 -1.72 -30.56
C PHE A 23 2.19 -0.97 -31.85
N LEU A 24 0.92 -0.77 -32.14
CA LEU A 24 0.44 0.01 -33.29
C LEU A 24 -0.22 1.32 -32.86
N GLU A 25 -0.90 1.27 -31.71
CA GLU A 25 -1.58 2.38 -31.08
C GLU A 25 -1.07 2.54 -29.65
N PHE A 26 -0.93 3.78 -29.20
CA PHE A 26 -0.48 4.15 -27.86
C PHE A 26 -1.49 5.11 -27.26
N ARG A 27 -2.01 4.79 -26.07
CA ARG A 27 -2.99 5.60 -25.34
C ARG A 27 -2.42 5.97 -23.98
N LEU A 28 -2.20 7.25 -23.73
CA LEU A 28 -1.70 7.79 -22.48
C LEU A 28 -2.86 8.05 -21.52
N TYR A 29 -2.84 7.40 -20.36
CA TYR A 29 -3.78 7.62 -19.28
C TYR A 29 -3.09 8.26 -18.08
N ARG A 30 -3.73 9.27 -17.47
CA ARG A 30 -3.35 9.82 -16.16
C ARG A 30 -4.50 9.76 -15.18
N ASN A 31 -4.27 9.16 -14.01
CA ASN A 31 -5.29 8.97 -12.98
C ASN A 31 -6.62 8.41 -13.55
N GLY A 32 -6.51 7.39 -14.41
CA GLY A 32 -7.63 6.76 -15.08
C GLY A 32 -8.27 7.53 -16.24
N LYS A 33 -7.87 8.78 -16.52
CA LYS A 33 -8.39 9.59 -17.63
C LYS A 33 -7.48 9.52 -18.85
N LEU A 34 -8.06 9.36 -20.04
CA LEU A 34 -7.31 9.42 -21.30
C LEU A 34 -6.82 10.87 -21.52
N ILE A 35 -5.53 11.03 -21.75
CA ILE A 35 -4.87 12.33 -21.96
C ILE A 35 -4.49 12.52 -23.42
N ASP A 36 -3.99 11.46 -24.05
CA ASP A 36 -3.55 11.49 -25.43
C ASP A 36 -3.61 10.10 -26.06
N SER A 37 -3.67 10.04 -27.38
CA SER A 37 -3.62 8.79 -28.12
C SER A 37 -3.03 9.01 -29.52
N VAL A 38 -2.16 8.11 -29.93
CA VAL A 38 -1.54 8.12 -31.27
C VAL A 38 -1.56 6.72 -31.86
N GLU A 39 -1.96 6.63 -33.12
CA GLU A 39 -1.79 5.44 -33.94
C GLU A 39 -0.57 5.66 -34.83
N ILE A 40 0.48 4.87 -34.62
CA ILE A 40 1.71 4.94 -35.40
C ILE A 40 1.67 4.03 -36.62
N CYS A 41 0.78 3.04 -36.63
CA CYS A 41 0.67 2.10 -37.72
C CYS A 41 -0.71 1.44 -37.72
N ARG A 42 -1.21 1.05 -38.90
CA ARG A 42 -2.47 0.29 -39.00
C ARG A 42 -2.22 -1.20 -39.08
N LEU A 43 -3.21 -1.99 -38.68
CA LEU A 43 -3.11 -3.44 -38.72
C LEU A 43 -2.83 -3.97 -40.13
N GLU A 44 -3.35 -3.31 -41.18
CA GLU A 44 -3.10 -3.71 -42.58
C GLU A 44 -1.63 -3.57 -42.97
N ALA A 45 -0.88 -2.67 -42.33
CA ALA A 45 0.55 -2.50 -42.61
C ALA A 45 1.41 -3.66 -42.06
N LEU A 46 0.85 -4.51 -41.18
CA LEU A 46 1.48 -5.77 -40.78
C LEU A 46 1.24 -6.90 -41.79
N GLN A 47 0.35 -6.72 -42.78
CA GLN A 47 0.03 -7.72 -43.78
C GLN A 47 0.98 -7.56 -44.98
N GLY A 48 2.17 -8.15 -44.89
CA GLY A 48 3.16 -8.15 -45.98
C GLY A 48 4.56 -8.56 -45.53
N LEU A 49 5.48 -8.71 -46.49
CA LEU A 49 6.89 -9.02 -46.23
C LEU A 49 7.76 -7.78 -45.98
N LYS A 50 7.20 -6.57 -46.17
CA LYS A 50 7.93 -5.31 -45.93
C LYS A 50 7.66 -4.82 -44.51
N PRO A 51 8.68 -4.29 -43.81
CA PRO A 51 8.47 -3.69 -42.50
C PRO A 51 7.48 -2.51 -42.61
N PRO A 52 6.55 -2.35 -41.65
CA PRO A 52 5.62 -1.24 -41.64
C PRO A 52 6.38 0.09 -41.50
N ILE A 53 5.93 1.11 -42.21
CA ILE A 53 6.48 2.47 -42.08
C ILE A 53 5.63 3.22 -41.03
N PRO A 54 6.22 3.67 -39.91
CA PRO A 54 5.50 4.45 -38.91
C PRO A 54 4.91 5.73 -39.51
N LYS A 55 3.76 6.13 -39.00
CA LYS A 55 3.11 7.42 -39.26
C LYS A 55 3.00 8.16 -37.94
N ASN A 56 2.81 9.49 -38.01
CA ASN A 56 2.61 10.34 -36.82
C ASN A 56 3.76 10.22 -35.81
N GLU A 57 5.00 10.10 -36.28
CA GLU A 57 6.19 9.99 -35.40
C GLU A 57 6.28 11.19 -34.45
N ASP A 58 6.04 12.41 -34.93
CA ASP A 58 6.02 13.62 -34.11
C ASP A 58 4.98 13.53 -32.98
N SER A 59 3.75 13.12 -33.29
CA SER A 59 2.69 12.91 -32.28
C SER A 59 3.06 11.82 -31.26
N PHE A 60 3.79 10.79 -31.69
CA PHE A 60 4.28 9.74 -30.79
C PHE A 60 5.35 10.27 -29.83
N PHE A 61 6.32 11.03 -30.34
CA PHE A 61 7.30 11.69 -29.48
C PHE A 61 6.65 12.69 -28.52
N ASP A 62 5.63 13.43 -28.95
CA ASP A 62 4.85 14.32 -28.08
C ASP A 62 4.12 13.54 -26.97
N LEU A 63 3.53 12.39 -27.28
CA LEU A 63 2.91 11.52 -26.29
C LEU A 63 3.94 11.01 -25.27
N LEU A 64 5.12 10.59 -25.72
CA LEU A 64 6.22 10.17 -24.84
C LEU A 64 6.71 11.34 -23.97
N ASN A 65 6.87 12.53 -24.53
CA ASN A 65 7.23 13.73 -23.78
C ASN A 65 6.18 14.05 -22.70
N LYS A 66 4.88 13.93 -23.03
CA LYS A 66 3.81 14.02 -22.03
C LYS A 66 3.96 12.93 -20.97
N PHE A 67 4.25 11.69 -21.33
CA PHE A 67 4.46 10.62 -20.34
C PHE A 67 5.63 10.92 -19.39
N TYR A 68 6.79 11.31 -19.92
CA TYR A 68 8.01 11.58 -19.13
C TYR A 68 7.95 12.89 -18.33
N SER A 69 7.16 13.87 -18.77
CA SER A 69 6.93 15.11 -18.01
C SER A 69 6.06 14.91 -16.77
N PHE A 70 5.44 13.73 -16.59
CA PHE A 70 4.64 13.45 -15.41
C PHE A 70 5.53 13.33 -14.17
N SER A 71 5.15 14.05 -13.11
CA SER A 71 5.70 13.88 -11.78
C SER A 71 4.57 13.61 -10.81
N THR A 72 4.75 12.64 -9.92
CA THR A 72 3.80 12.40 -8.83
C THR A 72 3.78 13.65 -7.94
N PRO A 73 2.62 14.32 -7.80
CA PRO A 73 2.52 15.51 -6.96
C PRO A 73 2.85 15.17 -5.51
N GLU A 74 3.37 16.17 -4.79
CA GLU A 74 3.63 16.07 -3.36
C GLU A 74 2.29 15.88 -2.61
N ILE A 75 2.22 14.89 -1.73
CA ILE A 75 1.01 14.61 -0.95
C ILE A 75 1.09 15.37 0.36
N ARG A 76 0.12 16.27 0.59
CA ARG A 76 0.16 17.22 1.72
C ARG A 76 -0.95 17.03 2.75
N SER A 77 -1.95 16.20 2.46
CA SER A 77 -3.06 15.92 3.39
C SER A 77 -3.19 14.43 3.71
N ALA A 78 -3.71 14.14 4.89
CA ALA A 78 -3.93 12.77 5.34
C ALA A 78 -4.94 12.04 4.44
N ASN A 79 -5.99 12.74 4.03
CA ASN A 79 -7.04 12.18 3.18
C ASN A 79 -6.50 11.80 1.80
N GLU A 80 -5.75 12.69 1.15
CA GLU A 80 -5.13 12.40 -0.15
C GLU A 80 -4.20 11.18 -0.07
N LEU A 81 -3.38 11.10 0.98
CA LEU A 81 -2.51 9.95 1.20
C LEU A 81 -3.32 8.66 1.41
N ALA A 82 -4.42 8.72 2.16
CA ALA A 82 -5.29 7.57 2.42
C ALA A 82 -5.92 7.04 1.12
N VAL A 83 -6.45 7.94 0.27
CA VAL A 83 -7.03 7.55 -1.03
C VAL A 83 -5.98 6.90 -1.94
N VAL A 84 -4.79 7.50 -2.04
CA VAL A 84 -3.72 6.97 -2.91
C VAL A 84 -3.22 5.63 -2.40
N LEU A 85 -2.94 5.52 -1.10
CA LEU A 85 -2.48 4.25 -0.50
C LEU A 85 -3.56 3.18 -0.59
N ALA A 86 -4.83 3.47 -0.32
CA ALA A 86 -5.92 2.50 -0.44
C ALA A 86 -6.01 1.89 -1.85
N ARG A 87 -5.84 2.70 -2.90
CA ARG A 87 -5.80 2.21 -4.29
C ARG A 87 -4.62 1.27 -4.51
N LYS A 88 -3.43 1.65 -4.03
CA LYS A 88 -2.23 0.81 -4.15
C LYS A 88 -2.32 -0.47 -3.32
N THR A 89 -2.92 -0.42 -2.12
CA THR A 89 -3.16 -1.60 -1.29
C THR A 89 -4.16 -2.56 -1.94
N LYS A 90 -5.24 -2.04 -2.53
CA LYS A 90 -6.18 -2.87 -3.33
C LYS A 90 -5.47 -3.53 -4.51
N PHE A 91 -4.60 -2.77 -5.17
CA PHE A 91 -3.81 -3.29 -6.26
C PHE A 91 -2.83 -4.39 -5.78
N LEU A 92 -2.10 -4.14 -4.70
CA LEU A 92 -1.21 -5.10 -4.04
C LEU A 92 -1.94 -6.37 -3.61
N LYS A 93 -3.14 -6.24 -3.02
CA LYS A 93 -4.00 -7.38 -2.63
C LYS A 93 -4.24 -8.31 -3.80
N ASN A 94 -4.58 -7.75 -4.96
CA ASN A 94 -4.85 -8.58 -6.13
C ASN A 94 -3.57 -9.25 -6.67
N ILE A 95 -2.43 -8.56 -6.67
CA ILE A 95 -1.15 -9.17 -7.05
C ILE A 95 -0.77 -10.28 -6.07
N LEU A 96 -0.99 -10.05 -4.78
CA LEU A 96 -0.75 -11.04 -3.73
C LEU A 96 -1.62 -12.28 -3.93
N GLU A 97 -2.87 -12.11 -4.34
CA GLU A 97 -3.75 -13.23 -4.70
C GLU A 97 -3.24 -14.01 -5.91
N GLU A 98 -2.82 -13.31 -6.98
CA GLU A 98 -2.22 -13.94 -8.16
C GLU A 98 -0.94 -14.72 -7.82
N VAL A 99 -0.09 -14.16 -6.95
CA VAL A 99 1.11 -14.82 -6.44
C VAL A 99 0.75 -16.02 -5.57
N PHE A 100 -0.22 -15.89 -4.69
CA PHE A 100 -0.69 -16.97 -3.81
C PHE A 100 -1.14 -18.19 -4.60
N GLU A 101 -1.88 -18.00 -5.70
CA GLU A 101 -2.33 -19.09 -6.56
C GLU A 101 -1.16 -19.77 -7.28
N LYS A 102 -0.24 -18.95 -7.83
CA LYS A 102 0.94 -19.43 -8.56
C LYS A 102 1.97 -20.14 -7.70
N GLU A 103 2.02 -19.88 -6.39
CA GLU A 103 2.89 -20.63 -5.46
C GLU A 103 2.61 -22.15 -5.46
N SER A 104 1.45 -22.59 -5.97
CA SER A 104 1.14 -24.01 -6.16
C SER A 104 1.86 -24.67 -7.35
N GLU A 105 2.37 -23.86 -8.28
CA GLU A 105 2.91 -24.35 -9.55
C GLU A 105 4.30 -24.96 -9.37
N PRO A 106 4.59 -26.10 -10.01
CA PRO A 106 5.91 -26.72 -9.95
C PRO A 106 7.00 -25.75 -10.43
N GLY A 107 8.04 -25.54 -9.62
CA GLY A 107 9.17 -24.67 -9.96
C GLY A 107 8.96 -23.18 -9.65
N TYR A 108 7.87 -22.80 -8.95
CA TYR A 108 7.68 -21.42 -8.51
C TYR A 108 8.80 -21.00 -7.52
N PRO A 109 9.53 -19.91 -7.77
CA PRO A 109 10.75 -19.59 -7.02
C PRO A 109 10.51 -18.99 -5.63
N TYR A 110 9.27 -18.61 -5.27
CA TYR A 110 8.97 -17.88 -4.03
C TYR A 110 7.85 -18.53 -3.20
N PRO A 111 8.04 -19.69 -2.54
CA PRO A 111 6.99 -20.38 -1.77
C PRO A 111 6.85 -19.82 -0.33
N LEU A 112 6.61 -18.52 -0.19
CA LEU A 112 6.67 -17.83 1.12
C LEU A 112 5.28 -17.54 1.69
N ILE A 113 4.35 -17.09 0.85
CA ILE A 113 3.08 -16.51 1.29
C ILE A 113 2.13 -17.60 1.79
N LYS A 114 2.05 -18.76 1.13
CA LYS A 114 1.26 -19.89 1.61
C LYS A 114 1.76 -20.43 2.95
N ARG A 115 3.08 -20.47 3.15
CA ARG A 115 3.66 -20.87 4.41
C ARG A 115 3.29 -19.89 5.53
N PHE A 116 3.29 -18.59 5.24
CA PHE A 116 2.78 -17.61 6.20
C PHE A 116 1.29 -17.78 6.47
N TYR A 117 0.47 -18.09 5.46
CA TYR A 117 -0.94 -18.37 5.66
C TYR A 117 -1.17 -19.53 6.62
N GLU A 118 -0.48 -20.66 6.42
CA GLU A 118 -0.56 -21.82 7.30
C GLU A 118 -0.17 -21.48 8.74
N ILE A 119 0.97 -20.79 8.92
CA ILE A 119 1.42 -20.35 10.25
C ILE A 119 0.39 -19.44 10.91
N PHE A 120 -0.11 -18.41 10.22
CA PHE A 120 -1.08 -17.47 10.78
C PHE A 120 -2.39 -18.16 11.17
N ARG A 121 -2.86 -19.08 10.33
CA ARG A 121 -4.08 -19.86 10.59
C ARG A 121 -3.92 -20.78 11.80
N GLU A 122 -2.76 -21.41 11.96
CA GLU A 122 -2.52 -22.39 13.03
C GLU A 122 -2.14 -21.74 14.36
N THR A 123 -1.52 -20.56 14.35
CA THR A 123 -0.91 -19.97 15.54
C THR A 123 -1.56 -18.67 16.03
N LEU A 124 -2.24 -17.91 15.16
CA LEU A 124 -2.70 -16.55 15.48
C LEU A 124 -4.21 -16.37 15.34
N ILE A 125 -4.81 -16.87 14.27
CA ILE A 125 -6.21 -16.58 13.93
C ILE A 125 -6.93 -17.87 13.54
N GLU A 126 -7.66 -18.44 14.49
CA GLU A 126 -8.54 -19.58 14.23
C GLU A 126 -9.61 -19.20 13.19
N GLY A 127 -9.85 -20.08 12.22
CA GLY A 127 -10.81 -19.85 11.13
C GLY A 127 -10.37 -18.79 10.11
N LEU A 128 -9.08 -18.47 10.02
CA LEU A 128 -8.56 -17.57 8.99
C LEU A 128 -8.75 -18.15 7.59
N THR A 129 -9.58 -17.49 6.76
CA THR A 129 -9.74 -17.85 5.35
C THR A 129 -8.63 -17.26 4.50
N LYS A 130 -8.44 -17.80 3.29
CA LYS A 130 -7.47 -17.30 2.31
C LYS A 130 -7.73 -15.82 1.99
N GLU A 131 -8.97 -15.46 1.70
CA GLU A 131 -9.37 -14.11 1.28
C GLU A 131 -9.05 -13.10 2.39
N ARG A 132 -9.35 -13.47 3.63
CA ARG A 132 -9.06 -12.66 4.81
C ARG A 132 -7.56 -12.57 5.08
N PHE A 133 -6.80 -13.65 4.86
CA PHE A 133 -5.35 -13.61 4.97
C PHE A 133 -4.72 -12.66 3.95
N ILE A 134 -5.08 -12.79 2.67
CA ILE A 134 -4.56 -11.91 1.60
C ILE A 134 -4.86 -10.44 1.92
N ASP A 135 -6.07 -10.16 2.38
CA ASP A 135 -6.47 -8.81 2.75
C ASP A 135 -5.67 -8.27 3.94
N LEU A 136 -5.59 -9.01 5.04
CA LEU A 136 -4.78 -8.66 6.22
C LEU A 136 -3.30 -8.48 5.87
N TYR A 137 -2.78 -9.31 4.97
CA TYR A 137 -1.37 -9.28 4.59
C TYR A 137 -1.07 -8.04 3.72
N ALA A 138 -1.93 -7.69 2.76
CA ALA A 138 -1.82 -6.45 1.98
C ALA A 138 -1.90 -5.20 2.87
N GLN A 139 -2.81 -5.18 3.85
CA GLN A 139 -2.89 -4.12 4.85
C GLN A 139 -1.62 -4.04 5.69
N THR A 140 -1.13 -5.18 6.20
CA THR A 140 0.10 -5.24 7.01
C THR A 140 1.31 -4.72 6.24
N ILE A 141 1.40 -5.01 4.95
CA ILE A 141 2.43 -4.46 4.07
C ILE A 141 2.34 -2.93 4.04
N THR A 142 1.16 -2.41 3.74
CA THR A 142 0.90 -0.97 3.64
C THR A 142 1.26 -0.24 4.94
N TYR A 143 0.84 -0.78 6.08
CA TYR A 143 1.13 -0.20 7.39
C TYR A 143 2.61 -0.30 7.76
N GLY A 144 3.28 -1.41 7.42
CA GLY A 144 4.71 -1.56 7.62
C GLY A 144 5.51 -0.49 6.85
N LEU A 145 5.16 -0.25 5.58
CA LEU A 145 5.81 0.76 4.76
C LEU A 145 5.54 2.18 5.26
N LEU A 146 4.29 2.48 5.65
CA LEU A 146 3.95 3.78 6.22
C LEU A 146 4.68 4.01 7.56
N ALA A 147 4.67 3.03 8.46
CA ALA A 147 5.38 3.11 9.73
C ALA A 147 6.88 3.33 9.49
N ALA A 148 7.48 2.58 8.55
CA ALA A 148 8.86 2.78 8.15
C ALA A 148 9.12 4.22 7.66
N LYS A 149 8.22 4.80 6.86
CA LYS A 149 8.34 6.20 6.40
C LYS A 149 8.26 7.20 7.55
N LEU A 150 7.34 7.01 8.49
CA LEU A 150 7.12 7.93 9.60
C LEU A 150 8.22 7.86 10.66
N MET A 151 8.82 6.68 10.83
CA MET A 151 9.92 6.44 11.76
C MET A 151 11.30 6.71 11.13
N GLY A 152 11.38 6.68 9.80
CA GLY A 152 12.58 6.95 9.04
C GLY A 152 12.94 8.44 9.02
N LYS A 153 14.25 8.72 9.03
CA LYS A 153 14.80 10.08 8.86
C LYS A 153 15.26 10.36 7.43
N GLU A 154 15.32 9.31 6.61
CA GLU A 154 15.87 9.32 5.24
C GLU A 154 14.79 8.89 4.23
N GLU A 155 15.19 8.80 2.96
CA GLU A 155 14.39 8.16 1.93
C GLU A 155 14.24 6.67 2.23
N VAL A 156 12.99 6.19 2.24
CA VAL A 156 12.69 4.78 2.53
C VAL A 156 12.59 4.02 1.21
N GLY A 157 13.48 3.06 1.03
CA GLY A 157 13.53 2.14 -0.10
C GLY A 157 13.22 0.71 0.31
N ILE A 158 13.05 -0.16 -0.69
CA ILE A 158 12.68 -1.56 -0.47
C ILE A 158 13.71 -2.28 0.42
N ASP A 159 15.00 -2.00 0.22
CA ASP A 159 16.09 -2.65 0.95
C ASP A 159 16.25 -2.20 2.41
N ASN A 160 15.72 -1.02 2.77
CA ASN A 160 15.94 -0.41 4.08
C ASN A 160 14.65 -0.24 4.92
N ALA A 161 13.45 -0.40 4.36
CA ALA A 161 12.17 -0.11 5.03
C ALA A 161 12.05 -0.79 6.41
N TRP A 162 12.31 -2.10 6.48
CA TRP A 162 12.26 -2.89 7.71
C TRP A 162 13.26 -2.43 8.79
N ARG A 163 14.31 -1.68 8.44
CA ARG A 163 15.31 -1.18 9.40
C ARG A 163 14.78 -0.01 10.23
N PHE A 164 13.81 0.74 9.71
CA PHE A 164 13.21 1.88 10.40
C PHE A 164 12.15 1.48 11.42
N ILE A 165 11.63 0.25 11.34
CA ILE A 165 10.63 -0.25 12.29
C ILE A 165 11.33 -0.66 13.60
N PRO A 166 10.90 -0.15 14.77
CA PRO A 166 11.46 -0.46 16.07
C PRO A 166 11.47 -1.96 16.38
N LYS A 167 12.51 -2.40 17.10
CA LYS A 167 12.61 -3.78 17.60
C LYS A 167 11.46 -4.17 18.53
N SER A 168 10.82 -3.21 19.20
CA SER A 168 9.66 -3.44 20.07
C SER A 168 8.42 -3.93 19.32
N VAL A 169 8.34 -3.71 18.01
CA VAL A 169 7.24 -4.17 17.15
C VAL A 169 7.76 -5.25 16.20
N GLU A 170 8.34 -6.31 16.78
CA GLU A 170 9.11 -7.33 16.06
C GLU A 170 8.31 -8.04 14.96
N LEU A 171 7.02 -8.32 15.19
CA LEU A 171 6.16 -8.92 14.19
C LEU A 171 6.08 -8.06 12.93
N LEU A 172 5.70 -6.78 13.08
CA LEU A 172 5.61 -5.85 11.95
C LEU A 172 6.95 -5.71 11.23
N ARG A 173 8.06 -5.66 11.98
CA ARG A 173 9.40 -5.56 11.42
C ARG A 173 9.78 -6.80 10.60
N LYS A 174 9.55 -8.00 11.14
CA LYS A 174 9.84 -9.28 10.46
C LYS A 174 8.97 -9.48 9.23
N THR A 175 7.67 -9.17 9.34
CA THR A 175 6.78 -9.20 8.18
C THR A 175 7.27 -8.22 7.12
N THR A 176 7.64 -6.99 7.51
CA THR A 176 8.23 -6.00 6.57
C THR A 176 9.48 -6.49 5.88
N TYR A 177 10.40 -7.08 6.62
CA TYR A 177 11.58 -7.69 6.02
C TYR A 177 11.22 -8.81 5.03
N ALA A 178 10.20 -9.62 5.31
CA ALA A 178 9.83 -10.74 4.46
C ALA A 178 9.31 -10.30 3.08
N PHE A 179 8.64 -9.13 2.99
CA PHE A 179 8.05 -8.64 1.74
C PHE A 179 8.84 -7.50 1.07
N THR A 180 9.78 -6.87 1.76
CA THR A 180 10.73 -5.92 1.13
C THR A 180 12.14 -6.47 0.99
N GLY A 181 12.39 -7.67 1.52
CA GLY A 181 13.69 -8.33 1.46
C GLY A 181 13.95 -9.05 0.14
N PRO A 182 15.12 -9.68 0.00
CA PRO A 182 15.57 -10.33 -1.24
C PRO A 182 14.70 -11.52 -1.70
N ASN A 183 13.84 -12.04 -0.82
CA ASN A 183 12.95 -13.16 -1.10
C ASN A 183 11.52 -12.71 -1.45
N ALA A 184 11.28 -11.40 -1.57
CA ALA A 184 9.98 -10.89 -1.98
C ALA A 184 9.68 -11.31 -3.43
N PRO A 185 8.46 -11.80 -3.72
CA PRO A 185 8.06 -12.10 -5.09
C PRO A 185 8.24 -10.87 -5.98
N GLU A 186 8.90 -11.03 -7.13
CA GLU A 186 9.15 -9.93 -8.08
C GLU A 186 7.88 -9.14 -8.45
N PRO A 187 6.70 -9.78 -8.67
CA PRO A 187 5.45 -9.05 -8.89
C PRO A 187 5.03 -8.17 -7.72
N MET A 188 5.43 -8.48 -6.49
CA MET A 188 5.13 -7.62 -5.33
C MET A 188 6.15 -6.49 -5.19
N ALA A 189 7.42 -6.76 -5.51
CA ALA A 189 8.51 -5.80 -5.35
C ALA A 189 8.24 -4.48 -6.08
N TRP A 190 7.73 -4.54 -7.31
CA TRP A 190 7.43 -3.32 -8.07
C TRP A 190 6.28 -2.50 -7.46
N VAL A 191 5.24 -3.15 -6.92
CA VAL A 191 4.11 -2.46 -6.27
C VAL A 191 4.59 -1.80 -4.99
N ILE A 192 5.42 -2.50 -4.22
CA ILE A 192 6.02 -2.00 -2.98
C ILE A 192 6.92 -0.80 -3.26
N ASP A 193 7.76 -0.87 -4.29
CA ASP A 193 8.60 0.24 -4.72
C ASP A 193 7.77 1.48 -5.14
N ASP A 194 6.69 1.28 -5.90
CA ASP A 194 5.76 2.35 -6.26
C ASP A 194 5.02 2.94 -5.04
N MET A 195 4.64 2.12 -4.05
CA MET A 195 4.12 2.60 -2.76
C MET A 195 5.14 3.43 -2.00
N LEU A 196 6.40 3.00 -1.95
CA LEU A 196 7.49 3.71 -1.30
C LEU A 196 7.80 5.05 -1.97
N LYS A 197 7.76 5.12 -3.32
CA LYS A 197 7.88 6.39 -4.05
C LYS A 197 6.80 7.39 -3.66
N VAL A 198 5.55 6.92 -3.52
CA VAL A 198 4.45 7.76 -3.03
C VAL A 198 4.69 8.21 -1.58
N LEU A 199 5.07 7.30 -0.70
CA LEU A 199 5.39 7.63 0.69
C LEU A 199 6.56 8.61 0.81
N ASN A 200 7.55 8.54 -0.08
CA ASN A 200 8.68 9.48 -0.09
C ASN A 200 8.31 10.88 -0.61
N LYS A 201 7.20 11.02 -1.35
CA LYS A 201 6.62 12.31 -1.77
C LYS A 201 5.65 12.91 -0.76
N MET A 202 5.53 12.29 0.42
CA MET A 202 4.70 12.78 1.52
C MET A 202 5.38 13.96 2.23
N ASP A 203 4.68 15.09 2.37
CA ASP A 203 5.07 16.17 3.27
C ASP A 203 4.59 15.84 4.69
N ILE A 204 5.47 15.17 5.47
CA ILE A 204 5.18 14.77 6.85
C ILE A 204 4.80 15.97 7.71
N LYS A 205 5.37 17.15 7.48
CA LYS A 205 5.06 18.35 8.29
C LYS A 205 3.67 18.88 7.97
N ALA A 206 3.31 18.96 6.69
CA ALA A 206 1.97 19.37 6.29
C ALA A 206 0.91 18.38 6.80
N ILE A 207 1.15 17.08 6.66
CA ILE A 207 0.22 16.04 7.12
C ILE A 207 0.15 16.01 8.65
N SER A 208 1.26 16.21 9.35
CA SER A 208 1.24 16.34 10.81
C SER A 208 0.41 17.53 11.27
N LYS A 209 0.49 18.67 10.58
CA LYS A 209 -0.34 19.85 10.85
C LYS A 209 -1.82 19.62 10.51
N ASP A 210 -2.10 18.86 9.45
CA ASP A 210 -3.45 18.47 9.02
C ASP A 210 -4.13 17.56 10.05
N ILE A 211 -3.36 16.59 10.60
CA ILE A 211 -3.84 15.60 11.57
C ILE A 211 -3.86 16.14 13.01
N SER A 212 -2.92 17.02 13.37
CA SER A 212 -2.66 17.41 14.76
C SER A 212 -2.70 18.93 14.97
N GLY A 213 -3.63 19.37 15.81
CA GLY A 213 -3.22 20.20 16.93
C GLY A 213 -2.30 19.35 17.82
N GLU A 214 -1.03 19.75 17.87
CA GLU A 214 0.10 19.31 18.72
C GLU A 214 0.09 17.88 19.30
N GLY A 215 1.04 17.04 18.86
CA GLY A 215 1.58 15.94 19.68
C GLY A 215 1.04 14.51 19.46
N ARG A 216 0.28 14.23 18.40
CA ARG A 216 -0.38 12.93 18.21
C ARG A 216 0.43 11.92 17.38
N ASP A 217 0.20 10.62 17.63
CA ASP A 217 0.79 9.54 16.85
C ASP A 217 0.18 9.49 15.43
N LEU A 218 1.00 9.83 14.44
CA LEU A 218 0.61 9.92 13.04
C LEU A 218 0.15 8.57 12.46
N ILE A 219 0.71 7.46 12.96
CA ILE A 219 0.34 6.11 12.50
C ILE A 219 -1.10 5.82 12.90
N THR A 220 -1.44 6.03 14.17
CA THR A 220 -2.78 5.76 14.71
C THR A 220 -3.86 6.59 14.01
N HIS A 221 -3.58 7.87 13.72
CA HIS A 221 -4.54 8.72 13.01
C HIS A 221 -4.69 8.40 11.53
N PHE A 222 -3.68 7.77 10.92
CA PHE A 222 -3.75 7.38 9.52
C PHE A 222 -4.49 6.04 9.31
N TYR A 223 -4.54 5.20 10.34
CA TYR A 223 -5.20 3.90 10.30
C TYR A 223 -6.68 4.00 9.92
N GLU A 224 -7.41 4.95 10.50
CA GLU A 224 -8.84 5.10 10.27
C GLU A 224 -9.20 5.61 8.86
N PRO A 225 -8.61 6.71 8.35
CA PRO A 225 -8.86 7.17 6.97
C PRO A 225 -8.48 6.11 5.94
N LEU A 226 -7.34 5.42 6.12
CA LEU A 226 -6.92 4.38 5.19
C LEU A 226 -7.92 3.21 5.15
N LEU A 227 -8.36 2.70 6.31
CA LEU A 227 -9.37 1.64 6.35
C LEU A 227 -10.71 2.09 5.76
N THR A 228 -11.08 3.35 5.96
CA THR A 228 -12.32 3.89 5.40
C THR A 228 -12.30 3.85 3.87
N GLU A 229 -11.16 4.23 3.26
CA GLU A 229 -10.99 4.20 1.80
C GLU A 229 -10.71 2.79 1.25
N TYR A 230 -10.04 1.94 2.04
CA TYR A 230 -9.64 0.60 1.65
C TYR A 230 -10.77 -0.42 1.79
N ASN A 231 -11.33 -0.56 2.99
CA ASN A 231 -12.32 -1.57 3.35
C ASN A 231 -13.29 -1.06 4.46
N PRO A 232 -14.30 -0.25 4.09
CA PRO A 232 -15.20 0.38 5.07
C PRO A 232 -16.06 -0.64 5.84
N GLU A 233 -16.45 -1.74 5.20
CA GLU A 233 -17.21 -2.83 5.85
C GLU A 233 -16.39 -3.51 6.96
N GLU A 234 -15.09 -3.76 6.70
CA GLU A 234 -14.20 -4.33 7.69
C GLU A 234 -13.89 -3.34 8.82
N LYS A 235 -13.75 -2.05 8.52
CA LYS A 235 -13.64 -1.00 9.56
C LYS A 235 -14.82 -1.05 10.53
N GLU A 236 -16.04 -1.12 10.00
CA GLU A 236 -17.26 -1.18 10.81
C GLU A 236 -17.31 -2.48 11.63
N ARG A 237 -17.03 -3.62 10.99
CA ARG A 237 -17.01 -4.93 11.65
C ARG A 237 -15.99 -5.03 12.77
N LEU A 238 -14.80 -4.46 12.58
CA LEU A 238 -13.73 -4.46 13.57
C LEU A 238 -13.90 -3.37 14.63
N GLY A 239 -14.88 -2.47 14.46
CA GLY A 239 -15.14 -1.37 15.39
C GLY A 239 -13.91 -0.48 15.58
N VAL A 240 -13.10 -0.29 14.53
CA VAL A 240 -11.86 0.48 14.61
C VAL A 240 -12.22 1.96 14.73
N TYR A 241 -12.23 2.43 15.97
CA TYR A 241 -12.40 3.83 16.31
C TYR A 241 -11.29 4.24 17.26
N TYR A 242 -10.68 5.39 16.98
CA TYR A 242 -9.72 5.97 17.90
C TYR A 242 -10.45 6.39 19.19
N THR A 243 -10.03 5.82 20.34
CA THR A 243 -10.52 6.27 21.64
C THR A 243 -9.81 7.58 22.01
N PRO A 244 -10.53 8.68 22.24
CA PRO A 244 -9.90 9.96 22.56
C PRO A 244 -8.96 9.87 23.77
N GLU A 245 -7.81 10.53 23.70
CA GLU A 245 -6.80 10.50 24.76
C GLU A 245 -7.38 10.90 26.13
N ALA A 246 -8.29 11.88 26.16
CA ALA A 246 -8.96 12.32 27.38
C ALA A 246 -9.72 11.16 28.07
N VAL A 247 -10.36 10.28 27.30
CA VAL A 247 -11.08 9.10 27.81
C VAL A 247 -10.09 8.07 28.33
N VAL A 248 -9.04 7.75 27.56
CA VAL A 248 -8.00 6.81 27.98
C VAL A 248 -7.32 7.29 29.27
N SER A 249 -6.93 8.57 29.32
CA SER A 249 -6.28 9.20 30.48
C SER A 249 -7.19 9.16 31.71
N PHE A 250 -8.49 9.42 31.54
CA PHE A 250 -9.47 9.30 32.61
C PHE A 250 -9.54 7.87 33.16
N ILE A 251 -9.64 6.86 32.30
CA ILE A 251 -9.70 5.45 32.69
C ILE A 251 -8.43 5.06 33.45
N VAL A 252 -7.25 5.30 32.86
CA VAL A 252 -5.94 4.95 33.46
C VAL A 252 -5.77 5.60 34.84
N ARG A 253 -6.04 6.91 34.96
CA ARG A 253 -5.92 7.63 36.23
C ARG A 253 -6.94 7.16 37.26
N SER A 254 -8.15 6.85 36.84
CA SER A 254 -9.21 6.35 37.73
C SER A 254 -8.88 4.98 38.29
N VAL A 255 -8.44 4.04 37.43
CA VAL A 255 -7.98 2.71 37.85
C VAL A 255 -6.79 2.82 38.80
N HIS A 256 -5.79 3.64 38.47
CA HIS A 256 -4.63 3.88 39.34
C HIS A 256 -5.04 4.38 40.73
N LYS A 257 -5.97 5.34 40.82
CA LYS A 257 -6.50 5.86 42.09
C LYS A 257 -7.28 4.81 42.86
N LEU A 258 -8.09 3.98 42.19
CA LEU A 258 -8.84 2.90 42.83
C LEU A 258 -7.93 1.83 43.42
N LEU A 259 -6.87 1.43 42.69
CA LEU A 259 -5.88 0.48 43.18
C LEU A 259 -5.22 0.95 44.49
N LYS A 260 -4.84 2.24 44.55
CA LYS A 260 -4.31 2.85 45.77
C LYS A 260 -5.32 2.87 46.92
N ARG A 261 -6.53 3.42 46.66
CA ARG A 261 -7.50 3.71 47.73
C ARG A 261 -8.28 2.50 48.23
N LYS A 262 -8.65 1.57 47.33
CA LYS A 262 -9.56 0.45 47.63
C LYS A 262 -8.80 -0.86 47.82
N PHE A 263 -7.70 -1.04 47.10
CA PHE A 263 -6.96 -2.31 47.07
C PHE A 263 -5.59 -2.24 47.78
N ARG A 264 -5.25 -1.10 48.40
CA ARG A 264 -4.01 -0.88 49.16
C ARG A 264 -2.73 -1.23 48.38
N LYS A 265 -2.76 -0.98 47.06
CA LYS A 265 -1.58 -1.08 46.19
C LYS A 265 -0.92 0.30 46.12
N GLU A 266 0.10 0.53 46.94
CA GLU A 266 0.79 1.82 47.14
C GLU A 266 1.21 2.50 45.82
N ASP A 267 1.63 1.72 44.82
CA ASP A 267 2.07 2.23 43.50
C ASP A 267 0.98 2.13 42.41
N GLY A 268 -0.23 1.71 42.77
CA GLY A 268 -1.36 1.58 41.86
C GLY A 268 -1.05 0.62 40.71
N LEU A 269 -1.10 1.13 39.47
CA LEU A 269 -0.80 0.34 38.26
C LEU A 269 0.65 -0.17 38.20
N ALA A 270 1.59 0.51 38.85
CA ALA A 270 2.99 0.06 38.88
C ALA A 270 3.22 -1.08 39.90
N SER A 271 2.23 -1.42 40.72
CA SER A 271 2.31 -2.57 41.65
C SER A 271 2.05 -3.93 40.98
N ILE A 272 1.83 -3.96 39.66
CA ILE A 272 1.54 -5.17 38.85
C ILE A 272 2.73 -5.53 37.94
N VAL A 273 3.88 -4.86 38.12
CA VAL A 273 5.14 -5.18 37.43
C VAL A 273 6.01 -6.03 38.35
#